data_AF-A0A538LK66-F1
#
_entry.id   AF-A0A538LK66-F1
#
_cell.length_a   1.000
_cell.length_b   1.000
_cell.length_c   1.000
_cell.angle_alpha   90.00
_cell.angle_beta   90.00
_cell.angle_gamma   90.00
#
_symmetry.space_group_name_H-M   'P 1'
#
loop_
_entity.id
_entity.type
_entity.pdbx_description
1 polymer ?
#
loop_
_entity_poly.entity_id
_entity_poly.type
_entity_poly.pdbx_seq_one_letter_code
_entity_poly.pdbx_strand_id
1 'polypeptide(L)'
;MRKITAAVAGALAVAAIAAPSAFAGNAHFIKNATSASLSGSSLVCQFKEAGLESGSVETVTCNATESITYECVNGGGKNPSASNKHTFATSASKTGQFTADRNGNIVGSLTLSPASASSLGFSCPSGQTVTLVSVSYSNVGVVDSTSGGSISIPGTFTYTNPSAPPVR
;
A
#
# COMPACT_ATOMS: atom_id res chain seq x y z
N MET A 1 -66.17 14.01 5.47
CA MET A 1 -65.97 13.28 6.74
C MET A 1 -65.52 11.86 6.44
N ARG A 2 -64.37 11.42 7.00
CA ARG A 2 -63.96 10.01 7.23
C ARG A 2 -63.66 9.16 5.96
N LYS A 3 -62.59 8.36 5.79
CA LYS A 3 -61.36 7.93 6.51
C LYS A 3 -60.45 7.27 5.42
N ILE A 4 -59.18 7.69 5.26
CA ILE A 4 -57.93 6.94 5.50
C ILE A 4 -57.94 5.44 5.14
N THR A 5 -57.08 5.03 4.19
CA THR A 5 -56.05 4.00 4.42
C THR A 5 -54.95 4.01 3.34
N ALA A 6 -53.77 4.48 3.72
CA ALA A 6 -52.53 4.28 3.01
C ALA A 6 -52.01 2.85 3.28
N ALA A 7 -51.68 2.10 2.23
CA ALA A 7 -50.98 0.83 2.35
C ALA A 7 -49.47 1.10 2.25
N VAL A 8 -48.81 1.19 3.39
CA VAL A 8 -47.34 1.21 3.48
C VAL A 8 -46.88 -0.24 3.51
N ALA A 9 -46.36 -0.75 2.39
CA ALA A 9 -45.67 -2.02 2.34
C ALA A 9 -44.29 -1.84 2.99
N GLY A 10 -44.14 -2.32 4.23
CA GLY A 10 -42.87 -2.34 4.94
C GLY A 10 -41.92 -3.38 4.36
N ALA A 11 -40.86 -2.93 3.68
CA ALA A 11 -39.70 -3.76 3.40
C ALA A 11 -38.79 -3.73 4.64
N LEU A 12 -38.82 -4.78 5.46
CA LEU A 12 -37.77 -5.01 6.46
C LEU A 12 -36.49 -5.42 5.74
N ALA A 13 -35.58 -4.47 5.52
CA ALA A 13 -34.21 -4.77 5.17
C ALA A 13 -33.51 -5.32 6.42
N VAL A 14 -33.23 -6.63 6.42
CA VAL A 14 -32.34 -7.25 7.43
C VAL A 14 -30.93 -6.75 7.14
N ALA A 15 -30.49 -5.73 7.87
CA ALA A 15 -29.08 -5.37 7.92
C ALA A 15 -28.33 -6.50 8.63
N ALA A 16 -27.65 -7.35 7.87
CA ALA A 16 -26.68 -8.29 8.41
C ALA A 16 -25.54 -7.49 9.03
N ILE A 17 -25.59 -7.29 10.34
CA ILE A 17 -24.48 -6.77 11.11
C ILE A 17 -23.40 -7.87 11.08
N ALA A 18 -22.39 -7.70 10.23
CA ALA A 18 -21.18 -8.50 10.32
C ALA A 18 -20.54 -8.17 11.68
N ALA A 19 -20.80 -9.01 12.68
CA ALA A 19 -20.14 -8.91 13.96
C ALA A 19 -18.64 -9.16 13.71
N PRO A 20 -17.73 -8.27 14.16
CA PRO A 20 -16.32 -8.60 14.15
C PRO A 20 -16.14 -9.86 15.02
N SER A 21 -15.59 -10.91 14.43
CA SER A 21 -15.16 -12.09 15.17
C SER A 21 -14.08 -11.65 16.14
N ALA A 22 -14.42 -11.60 17.44
CA ALA A 22 -13.44 -11.40 18.48
C ALA A 22 -12.57 -12.67 18.55
N PHE A 23 -11.41 -12.65 17.88
CA PHE A 23 -10.47 -13.76 17.88
C PHE A 23 -9.80 -13.85 19.25
N ALA A 24 -9.85 -15.03 19.87
CA ALA A 24 -9.30 -15.32 21.19
C ALA A 24 -7.75 -15.46 21.21
N GLY A 25 -7.05 -14.79 20.28
CA GLY A 25 -5.60 -14.83 20.12
C GLY A 25 -4.92 -13.53 20.54
N ASN A 26 -3.70 -13.61 21.06
CA ASN A 26 -2.85 -12.43 21.29
C ASN A 26 -2.09 -12.13 19.98
N ALA A 27 -2.83 -11.76 18.94
CA ALA A 27 -2.29 -11.51 17.61
C ALA A 27 -1.36 -10.29 17.65
N HIS A 28 -0.11 -10.48 17.22
CA HIS A 28 0.86 -9.40 17.14
C HIS A 28 1.96 -9.69 16.13
N PHE A 29 2.43 -8.64 15.47
CA PHE A 29 3.62 -8.72 14.63
C PHE A 29 4.90 -8.87 15.45
N ILE A 30 5.77 -9.77 15.03
CA ILE A 30 7.07 -10.01 15.65
C ILE A 30 8.05 -8.95 15.15
N LYS A 31 8.31 -7.92 15.97
CA LYS A 31 9.14 -6.76 15.63
C LYS A 31 10.48 -7.09 14.94
N ASN A 32 11.22 -8.09 15.42
CA ASN A 32 12.54 -8.45 14.86
C ASN A 32 12.45 -9.33 13.60
N ALA A 33 11.26 -9.75 13.21
CA ALA A 33 10.98 -10.52 12.00
C ALA A 33 10.03 -9.78 11.04
N THR A 34 9.76 -8.50 11.32
CA THR A 34 9.00 -7.59 10.46
C THR A 34 9.87 -6.42 10.08
N SER A 35 10.07 -6.22 8.78
CA SER A 35 11.00 -5.24 8.23
C SER A 35 10.58 -4.80 6.84
N ALA A 36 11.15 -3.69 6.38
CA ALA A 36 11.00 -3.24 5.01
C ALA A 36 12.37 -3.00 4.38
N SER A 37 12.47 -3.25 3.09
CA SER A 37 13.69 -3.02 2.30
C SER A 37 13.35 -2.73 0.85
N LEU A 38 14.28 -2.14 0.12
CA LEU A 38 14.11 -1.86 -1.30
C LEU A 38 14.57 -3.05 -2.15
N SER A 39 13.79 -3.35 -3.19
CA SER A 39 14.20 -4.18 -4.33
C SER A 39 14.03 -3.35 -5.60
N GLY A 40 15.13 -2.75 -6.05
CA GLY A 40 15.07 -1.68 -7.05
C GLY A 40 14.28 -0.48 -6.52
N SER A 41 13.29 -0.02 -7.28
CA SER A 41 12.39 1.06 -6.87
C SER A 41 11.21 0.60 -6.01
N SER A 42 10.97 -0.70 -5.87
CA SER A 42 9.85 -1.22 -5.08
C SER A 42 10.22 -1.41 -3.62
N LEU A 43 9.29 -1.14 -2.71
CA LEU A 43 9.41 -1.45 -1.29
C LEU A 43 8.86 -2.86 -1.02
N VAL A 44 9.65 -3.70 -0.37
CA VAL A 44 9.27 -5.03 0.07
C VAL A 44 9.06 -5.02 1.58
N CYS A 45 7.84 -5.32 2.02
CA CYS A 45 7.48 -5.44 3.43
C CYS A 45 7.47 -6.93 3.80
N GLN A 46 8.46 -7.36 4.57
CA GLN A 46 8.52 -8.70 5.15
C GLN A 46 7.88 -8.65 6.54
N PHE A 47 7.09 -9.65 6.88
CA PHE A 47 6.47 -9.70 8.20
C PHE A 47 6.32 -11.11 8.73
N LYS A 48 6.28 -11.17 10.06
CA LYS A 48 5.78 -12.32 10.80
C LYS A 48 4.76 -11.84 11.81
N GLU A 49 3.63 -12.52 11.87
CA GLU A 49 2.61 -12.34 12.91
C GLU A 49 2.37 -13.67 13.61
N ALA A 50 2.12 -13.60 14.90
CA ALA A 50 1.95 -14.75 15.79
C ALA A 50 0.76 -14.54 16.72
N GLY A 51 0.28 -15.62 17.34
CA GLY A 51 -0.86 -15.57 18.24
C GLY A 51 -2.21 -15.63 17.51
N LEU A 52 -2.20 -16.13 16.27
CA LEU A 52 -3.38 -16.36 15.44
C LEU A 52 -3.99 -17.74 15.73
N GLU A 53 -5.23 -17.95 15.31
CA GLU A 53 -5.85 -19.27 15.33
C GLU A 53 -5.22 -20.17 14.24
N SER A 54 -4.95 -21.44 14.55
CA SER A 54 -4.35 -22.35 13.56
C SER A 54 -5.28 -22.53 12.35
N GLY A 55 -4.77 -22.25 11.15
CA GLY A 55 -5.52 -22.38 9.90
C GLY A 55 -6.47 -21.22 9.59
N SER A 56 -6.50 -20.16 10.41
CA SER A 56 -7.22 -18.94 10.08
C SER A 56 -6.60 -18.24 8.86
N VAL A 57 -7.42 -17.48 8.12
CA VAL A 57 -6.98 -16.72 6.95
C VAL A 57 -6.96 -15.23 7.32
N GLU A 58 -5.75 -14.68 7.40
CA GLU A 58 -5.51 -13.30 7.76
C GLU A 58 -5.42 -12.41 6.53
N THR A 59 -5.98 -11.20 6.61
CA THR A 59 -5.96 -10.21 5.54
C THR A 59 -4.98 -9.10 5.90
N VAL A 60 -3.75 -9.27 5.44
CA VAL A 60 -2.61 -8.40 5.76
C VAL A 60 -2.39 -7.38 4.66
N THR A 61 -2.18 -6.13 5.06
CA THR A 61 -1.88 -4.99 4.21
C THR A 61 -0.54 -4.38 4.59
N CYS A 62 0.34 -4.13 3.62
CA CYS A 62 1.44 -3.18 3.78
C CYS A 62 1.03 -1.84 3.18
N ASN A 63 1.30 -0.74 3.89
CA ASN A 63 1.04 0.62 3.44
C ASN A 63 2.28 1.51 3.63
N ALA A 64 2.41 2.53 2.77
CA ALA A 64 3.45 3.55 2.90
C ALA A 64 2.98 4.88 2.26
N THR A 65 3.52 5.99 2.74
CA THR A 65 3.50 7.27 2.02
C THR A 65 4.64 7.28 1.01
N GLU A 66 4.32 7.56 -0.26
CA GLU A 66 5.27 7.65 -1.36
C GLU A 66 5.53 9.11 -1.75
N SER A 67 6.80 9.48 -1.86
CA SER A 67 7.25 10.71 -2.53
C SER A 67 8.01 10.32 -3.79
N ILE A 68 7.38 10.44 -4.95
CA ILE A 68 7.92 9.97 -6.24
C ILE A 68 8.26 11.16 -7.12
N THR A 69 9.42 11.11 -7.75
CA THR A 69 9.87 12.13 -8.69
C THR A 69 10.00 11.53 -10.08
N TYR A 70 9.31 12.11 -11.06
CA TYR A 70 9.45 11.81 -12.48
C TYR A 70 10.03 13.01 -13.22
N GLU A 71 10.67 12.76 -14.35
CA GLU A 71 11.08 13.82 -15.27
C GLU A 71 10.91 13.43 -16.74
N CYS A 72 10.86 14.43 -17.61
CA CYS A 72 10.87 14.24 -19.06
C CYS A 72 12.30 14.39 -19.62
N VAL A 73 12.73 13.36 -20.36
CA VAL A 73 14.07 13.29 -20.96
C VAL A 73 13.91 13.30 -22.48
N ASN A 74 14.64 14.17 -23.17
CA ASN A 74 14.61 14.20 -24.63
C ASN A 74 15.42 13.05 -25.26
N GLY A 75 15.25 12.80 -26.57
CA GLY A 75 15.97 11.74 -27.28
C GLY A 75 17.50 11.86 -27.27
N GLY A 76 18.06 13.03 -26.88
CA GLY A 76 19.49 13.23 -26.70
C GLY A 76 20.00 12.92 -25.29
N GLY A 77 19.17 12.35 -24.41
CA GLY A 77 19.52 12.03 -23.02
C GLY A 77 19.73 13.26 -22.13
N LYS A 78 19.31 14.45 -22.58
CA LYS A 78 19.41 15.71 -21.82
C LYS A 78 18.05 16.02 -21.18
N ASN A 79 18.10 16.60 -20.00
CA ASN A 79 16.94 17.23 -19.37
C ASN A 79 16.84 18.69 -19.88
N PRO A 80 15.79 19.09 -20.61
CA PRO A 80 15.69 20.43 -21.17
C PRO A 80 15.57 21.56 -20.12
N SER A 81 15.13 21.27 -18.88
CA SER A 81 14.98 22.26 -17.79
C SER A 81 14.47 21.63 -16.48
N ALA A 82 14.71 22.27 -15.32
CA ALA A 82 14.16 21.84 -14.02
C ALA A 82 12.62 21.78 -13.97
N SER A 83 11.94 22.57 -14.81
CA SER A 83 10.47 22.55 -14.95
C SER A 83 9.91 21.23 -15.48
N ASN A 84 10.76 20.35 -16.04
CA ASN A 84 10.34 19.04 -16.54
C ASN A 84 10.39 17.95 -15.48
N LYS A 85 10.69 18.30 -14.22
CA LYS A 85 10.73 17.39 -13.07
C LYS A 85 9.56 17.68 -12.13
N HIS A 86 8.83 16.63 -11.78
CA HIS A 86 7.68 16.73 -10.91
C HIS A 86 7.78 15.71 -9.78
N THR A 87 7.59 16.19 -8.56
CA THR A 87 7.48 15.35 -7.36
C THR A 87 6.02 15.26 -6.93
N PHE A 88 5.56 14.04 -6.71
CA PHE A 88 4.22 13.70 -6.29
C PHE A 88 4.27 13.08 -4.89
N ALA A 89 3.35 13.47 -4.02
CA ALA A 89 3.10 12.80 -2.77
C ALA A 89 1.82 11.98 -2.89
N THR A 90 1.89 10.68 -2.63
CA THR A 90 0.75 9.75 -2.68
C THR A 90 0.91 8.64 -1.63
N SER A 91 0.04 7.64 -1.64
CA SER A 91 0.15 6.43 -0.81
C SER A 91 0.23 5.19 -1.69
N ALA A 92 1.07 4.24 -1.31
CA ALA A 92 1.02 2.88 -1.83
C ALA A 92 0.47 1.93 -0.78
N SER A 93 -0.26 0.92 -1.26
CA SER A 93 -0.80 -0.14 -0.44
C SER A 93 -0.88 -1.43 -1.23
N LYS A 94 -0.64 -2.55 -0.56
CA LYS A 94 -0.86 -3.88 -1.11
C LYS A 94 -1.43 -4.78 -0.02
N THR A 95 -2.50 -5.49 -0.35
CA THR A 95 -3.14 -6.47 0.51
C THR A 95 -2.92 -7.88 -0.02
N GLY A 96 -2.78 -8.84 0.89
CA GLY A 96 -2.74 -10.27 0.60
C GLY A 96 -3.43 -11.08 1.69
N GLN A 97 -3.78 -12.32 1.36
CA GLN A 97 -4.32 -13.28 2.32
C GLN A 97 -3.26 -14.31 2.68
N PHE A 98 -3.12 -14.60 3.98
CA PHE A 98 -2.12 -15.50 4.52
C PHE A 98 -2.78 -16.48 5.49
N THR A 99 -2.54 -17.77 5.31
CA THR A 99 -3.09 -18.79 6.21
C THR A 99 -2.13 -19.05 7.37
N ALA A 100 -2.62 -18.93 8.60
CA ALA A 100 -1.85 -19.23 9.80
C ALA A 100 -1.45 -20.70 9.83
N ASP A 101 -0.18 -20.96 10.15
CA ASP A 101 0.34 -22.31 10.32
C ASP A 101 -0.28 -23.01 11.55
N ARG A 102 0.04 -24.29 11.74
CA ARG A 102 -0.44 -25.08 12.89
C ARG A 102 -0.08 -24.50 14.26
N ASN A 103 0.86 -23.55 14.31
CA ASN A 103 1.33 -22.90 15.52
C ASN A 103 0.79 -21.45 15.63
N GLY A 104 -0.17 -21.06 14.79
CA GLY A 104 -0.76 -19.72 14.81
C GLY A 104 0.17 -18.62 14.32
N ASN A 105 1.01 -18.90 13.31
CA ASN A 105 1.90 -17.91 12.71
C ASN A 105 1.65 -17.73 11.22
N ILE A 106 1.80 -16.49 10.74
CA ILE A 106 1.99 -16.19 9.33
C ILE A 106 3.38 -15.60 9.11
N VAL A 107 4.03 -15.97 8.01
CA VAL A 107 5.26 -15.36 7.51
C VAL A 107 5.02 -15.02 6.06
N GLY A 108 5.21 -13.76 5.69
CA GLY A 108 4.81 -13.26 4.38
C GLY A 108 5.61 -12.06 3.90
N SER A 109 5.33 -11.70 2.65
CA SER A 109 5.93 -10.57 1.95
C SER A 109 4.88 -9.86 1.11
N LEU A 110 4.85 -8.53 1.17
CA LEU A 110 4.03 -7.70 0.29
C LEU A 110 4.92 -6.64 -0.36
N THR A 111 4.82 -6.51 -1.69
CA THR A 111 5.63 -5.57 -2.45
C THR A 111 4.78 -4.39 -2.92
N LEU A 112 5.22 -3.18 -2.57
CA LEU A 112 4.68 -1.92 -3.05
C LEU A 112 5.53 -1.46 -4.24
N SER A 113 4.90 -1.32 -5.40
CA SER A 113 5.53 -0.69 -6.57
C SER A 113 5.21 0.80 -6.58
N PRO A 114 6.14 1.66 -7.03
CA PRO A 114 5.88 3.09 -7.15
C PRO A 114 4.65 3.35 -8.00
N ALA A 115 3.82 4.31 -7.61
CA ALA A 115 2.76 4.82 -8.46
C ALA A 115 3.32 5.24 -9.83
N SER A 116 2.75 4.74 -10.92
CA SER A 116 3.21 5.08 -12.27
C SER A 116 2.92 6.54 -12.59
N ALA A 117 3.75 7.15 -13.44
CA ALA A 117 3.50 8.51 -13.93
C ALA A 117 2.08 8.69 -14.50
N SER A 118 1.60 7.70 -15.26
CA SER A 118 0.23 7.74 -15.82
C SER A 118 -0.85 7.73 -14.74
N SER A 119 -0.68 6.96 -13.65
CA SER A 119 -1.61 6.96 -12.52
C SER A 119 -1.62 8.29 -11.75
N LEU A 120 -0.53 9.05 -11.85
CA LEU A 120 -0.37 10.38 -11.26
C LEU A 120 -0.79 11.52 -12.22
N GLY A 121 -1.29 11.20 -13.42
CA GLY A 121 -1.64 12.18 -14.43
C GLY A 121 -0.43 12.90 -15.05
N PHE A 122 0.77 12.32 -14.94
CA PHE A 122 1.99 12.87 -15.51
C PHE A 122 2.33 12.23 -16.86
N SER A 123 2.63 13.07 -17.84
CA SER A 123 3.05 12.67 -19.18
C SER A 123 4.03 13.67 -19.76
N CYS A 124 4.88 13.21 -20.69
CA CYS A 124 5.82 14.08 -21.38
C CYS A 124 5.31 14.50 -22.76
N PRO A 125 5.67 15.70 -23.25
CA PRO A 125 5.41 16.12 -24.62
C PRO A 125 6.04 15.18 -25.65
N SER A 126 5.56 15.25 -26.90
CA SER A 126 6.12 14.47 -28.01
C SER A 126 7.63 14.71 -28.16
N GLY A 127 8.39 13.64 -28.41
CA GLY A 127 9.86 13.66 -28.50
C GLY A 127 10.59 13.52 -27.16
N GLN A 128 9.87 13.28 -26.06
CA GLN A 128 10.43 13.05 -24.72
C GLN A 128 9.89 11.77 -24.08
N THR A 129 10.67 11.20 -23.17
CA THR A 129 10.34 9.98 -22.43
C THR A 129 10.20 10.28 -20.95
N VAL A 130 9.15 9.73 -20.33
CA VAL A 130 8.97 9.77 -18.87
C VAL A 130 10.02 8.87 -18.22
N THR A 131 10.81 9.45 -17.30
CA THR A 131 11.85 8.76 -16.55
C THR A 131 11.58 8.87 -15.05
N LEU A 132 11.58 7.75 -14.34
CA LEU A 132 11.58 7.75 -12.87
C LEU A 132 12.93 8.28 -12.38
N VAL A 133 12.91 9.32 -11.56
CA VAL A 133 14.13 9.89 -10.94
C VAL A 133 14.38 9.24 -9.59
N SER A 134 13.36 9.23 -8.74
CA SER A 134 13.47 8.72 -7.38
C SER A 134 12.12 8.36 -6.81
N VAL A 135 12.12 7.51 -5.78
CA VAL A 135 10.97 7.28 -4.90
C VAL A 135 11.47 7.15 -3.47
N SER A 136 10.76 7.79 -2.54
CA SER A 136 10.96 7.63 -1.11
C SER A 136 9.70 7.10 -0.46
N TYR A 137 9.83 6.03 0.32
CA TYR A 137 8.77 5.45 1.13
C TYR A 137 8.95 5.85 2.59
N SER A 138 7.91 6.38 3.21
CA SER A 138 7.87 6.75 4.64
C SER A 138 6.56 6.28 5.27
N ASN A 139 6.45 6.37 6.60
CA ASN A 139 5.28 5.91 7.35
C ASN A 139 4.88 4.46 6.99
N VAL A 140 5.89 3.60 6.85
CA VAL A 140 5.69 2.21 6.44
C VAL A 140 5.03 1.47 7.60
N GLY A 141 3.95 0.75 7.30
CA GLY A 141 3.23 -0.05 8.28
C GLY A 141 2.70 -1.34 7.68
N VAL A 142 2.54 -2.34 8.54
CA VAL A 142 1.83 -3.59 8.23
C VAL A 142 0.66 -3.71 9.19
N VAL A 143 -0.52 -4.01 8.65
CA VAL A 143 -1.77 -4.15 9.39
C VAL A 143 -2.43 -5.45 8.98
N ASP A 144 -2.90 -6.22 9.94
CA ASP A 144 -3.84 -7.31 9.70
C ASP A 144 -5.25 -6.86 10.09
N SER A 145 -6.13 -6.80 9.09
CA SER A 145 -7.52 -6.37 9.27
C SER A 145 -8.42 -7.46 9.83
N THR A 146 -7.98 -8.72 9.80
CA THR A 146 -8.72 -9.84 10.40
C THR A 146 -8.46 -9.89 11.90
N SER A 147 -7.19 -9.85 12.32
CA SER A 147 -6.80 -9.93 13.73
C SER A 147 -6.83 -8.59 14.48
N GLY A 148 -6.71 -7.46 13.74
CA GLY A 148 -6.51 -6.13 14.30
C GLY A 148 -5.05 -5.82 14.65
N GLY A 149 -4.12 -6.75 14.39
CA GLY A 149 -2.68 -6.58 14.58
C GLY A 149 -2.13 -5.44 13.71
N SER A 150 -1.18 -4.68 14.24
CA SER A 150 -0.48 -3.66 13.46
C SER A 150 0.93 -3.40 13.96
N ILE A 151 1.81 -2.97 13.05
CA ILE A 151 3.17 -2.54 13.38
C ILE A 151 3.64 -1.46 12.42
N SER A 152 4.26 -0.41 12.95
CA SER A 152 4.99 0.57 12.16
C SER A 152 6.45 0.14 11.99
N ILE A 153 6.96 0.25 10.77
CA ILE A 153 8.35 -0.03 10.43
C ILE A 153 9.08 1.32 10.35
N PRO A 154 9.99 1.63 11.29
CA PRO A 154 10.65 2.92 11.33
C PRO A 154 11.64 3.08 10.17
N GLY A 155 11.77 4.32 9.69
CA GLY A 155 12.76 4.69 8.67
C GLY A 155 12.13 5.32 7.43
N THR A 156 12.99 5.65 6.49
CA THR A 156 12.62 6.10 5.14
C THR A 156 13.48 5.33 4.15
N PHE A 157 12.84 4.82 3.10
CA PHE A 157 13.48 3.96 2.11
C PHE A 157 13.48 4.68 0.77
N THR A 158 14.66 5.10 0.32
CA THR A 158 14.81 5.91 -0.88
C THR A 158 15.57 5.15 -1.97
N TYR A 159 14.95 5.04 -3.14
CA TYR A 159 15.60 4.63 -4.36
C TYR A 159 15.82 5.86 -5.25
N THR A 160 17.04 5.99 -5.79
CA THR A 160 17.38 6.95 -6.82
C THR A 160 17.78 6.18 -8.07
N ASN A 161 17.17 6.50 -9.21
CA ASN A 161 17.48 5.86 -10.48
C ASN A 161 18.89 6.28 -10.94
N PRO A 162 19.86 5.37 -11.02
CA PRO A 162 21.22 5.70 -11.45
C PRO A 162 21.30 6.07 -12.93
N SER A 163 20.29 5.72 -13.72
CA SER A 163 20.19 6.03 -15.14
C SER A 163 19.45 7.34 -15.42
N ALA A 164 18.88 8.00 -14.41
CA ALA A 164 18.26 9.31 -14.59
C ALA A 164 19.34 10.37 -14.88
N PRO A 165 19.14 11.27 -15.86
CA PRO A 165 20.08 12.34 -16.11
C PRO A 165 20.38 13.17 -14.84
N PRO A 166 21.64 13.56 -14.60
CA PRO A 166 21.96 14.43 -13.47
C PRO A 166 21.21 15.75 -13.60
N VAL A 167 20.68 16.24 -12.47
CA VAL A 167 20.13 17.60 -12.38
C VAL A 167 21.29 18.56 -12.61
N ARG A 168 21.27 19.30 -13.72
CA ARG A 168 22.16 20.46 -13.92
C ARG A 168 21.51 21.71 -13.38
#